data_AF-A0AB34K8L2-F1
#
_entry.id   AF-A0AB34K8L2-F1
#
_cell.length_a   1.000
_cell.length_b   1.000
_cell.length_c   1.000
_cell.angle_alpha   90.00
_cell.angle_beta   90.00
_cell.angle_gamma   90.00
#
_symmetry.space_group_name_H-M   'P 1'
#
loop_
_entity.id
_entity.type
_entity.pdbx_description
1 polymer ?
#
loop_
_entity_poly.entity_id
_entity_poly.type
_entity_poly.pdbx_seq_one_letter_code
_entity_poly.pdbx_strand_id
1 'polypeptide(L)'
;MAARHVLSTLVLCTCACAFPPRELEPPNAPELWGVSDVLDWVESIGFAEYRKVFEEASVDGAKLLGLTSDSLQSGLLIASAEHALAMEMELRELMYRRGLLSSFERKEHRRIYPSPADWGVREVVDFLEQMGLGKYKNQFLMEQVDGSDLVRLPLPKLKELLDVAPNEYEENERALELLTALIEQLKRRLPLSSGHDEL
;
A
#
# COMPACT_ATOMS: atom_id res chain seq x y z
N MET A 1 8.47 -24.48 -9.96
CA MET A 1 8.71 -23.26 -10.76
C MET A 1 7.37 -22.59 -11.13
N ALA A 2 6.52 -22.29 -10.14
CA ALA A 2 5.10 -21.93 -10.37
C ALA A 2 4.61 -20.68 -9.59
N ALA A 3 5.44 -20.05 -8.76
CA ALA A 3 5.04 -18.88 -7.97
C ALA A 3 5.18 -17.53 -8.72
N ARG A 4 5.83 -17.52 -9.90
CA ARG A 4 6.07 -16.28 -10.67
C ARG A 4 4.90 -15.88 -11.58
N HIS A 5 3.95 -16.76 -11.85
CA HIS A 5 2.85 -16.47 -12.80
C HIS A 5 1.59 -15.90 -12.16
N VAL A 6 1.42 -15.99 -10.84
CA VAL A 6 0.25 -15.39 -10.17
C VAL A 6 0.43 -13.88 -9.96
N LEU A 7 1.68 -13.41 -9.88
CA LEU A 7 2.01 -11.98 -9.78
C LEU A 7 1.99 -11.25 -11.14
N SER A 8 2.02 -11.98 -12.25
CA SER A 8 2.04 -11.38 -13.59
C SER A 8 0.66 -10.89 -14.06
N THR A 9 -0.40 -11.27 -13.36
CA THR A 9 -1.79 -10.93 -13.69
C THR A 9 -2.42 -9.91 -12.73
N LEU A 10 -1.67 -9.47 -11.72
CA LEU A 10 -2.10 -8.43 -10.76
C LEU A 10 -1.57 -7.03 -11.13
N VAL A 11 -0.98 -6.89 -12.32
CA VAL A 11 -0.82 -5.60 -12.98
C VAL A 11 -2.09 -5.38 -13.77
N LEU A 12 -3.08 -4.68 -13.21
CA LEU A 12 -4.12 -3.89 -13.89
C LEU A 12 -5.12 -3.36 -12.83
N CYS A 13 -4.62 -2.59 -11.86
CA CYS A 13 -5.43 -1.48 -11.33
C CYS A 13 -4.62 -0.21 -11.54
N THR A 14 -4.77 0.35 -12.74
CA THR A 14 -4.19 1.61 -13.21
C THR A 14 -4.89 2.84 -12.61
N CYS A 15 -5.70 2.66 -11.57
CA CYS A 15 -6.10 3.78 -10.75
C CYS A 15 -4.93 4.09 -9.83
N ALA A 16 -4.54 5.35 -9.78
CA ALA A 16 -3.66 5.90 -8.76
C ALA A 16 -4.27 5.67 -7.38
N CYS A 17 -4.17 4.44 -6.86
CA CYS A 17 -4.35 4.12 -5.46
C CYS A 17 -3.11 4.64 -4.74
N ALA A 18 -2.93 5.96 -4.77
CA ALA A 18 -2.30 6.64 -3.66
C ALA A 18 -3.13 6.22 -2.44
N PHE A 19 -2.69 5.17 -1.75
CA PHE A 19 -3.29 4.73 -0.50
C PHE A 19 -3.45 5.99 0.35
N PRO A 20 -4.69 6.39 0.69
CA PRO A 20 -4.89 7.67 1.31
C PRO A 20 -4.21 7.70 2.68
N PRO A 21 -3.90 8.91 3.17
CA PRO A 21 -3.31 9.05 4.48
C PRO A 21 -4.22 8.41 5.54
N ARG A 22 -3.70 7.33 6.17
CA ARG A 22 -4.28 6.56 7.29
C ARG A 22 -4.54 7.38 8.58
N GLU A 23 -4.55 8.70 8.50
CA GLU A 23 -4.77 9.63 9.61
C GLU A 23 -6.19 9.53 10.17
N LEU A 24 -7.11 8.91 9.42
CA LEU A 24 -8.48 8.62 9.83
C LEU A 24 -8.66 7.16 10.33
N GLU A 25 -7.60 6.36 10.44
CA GLU A 25 -7.71 5.01 11.02
C GLU A 25 -8.08 5.11 12.51
N PRO A 26 -9.11 4.41 12.99
CA PRO A 26 -9.49 4.44 14.40
C PRO A 26 -8.34 3.97 15.33
N PRO A 27 -8.14 4.63 16.49
CA PRO A 27 -6.99 4.35 17.36
C PRO A 27 -7.09 2.99 18.08
N ASN A 28 -8.31 2.55 18.37
CA ASN A 28 -8.58 1.32 19.13
C ASN A 28 -8.29 0.05 18.33
N ALA A 29 -8.25 -1.10 19.00
CA ALA A 29 -8.08 -2.39 18.36
C ALA A 29 -9.27 -2.70 17.42
N PRO A 30 -9.05 -3.20 16.19
CA PRO A 30 -10.13 -3.50 15.25
C PRO A 30 -11.23 -4.40 15.79
N GLU A 31 -10.93 -5.29 16.73
CA GLU A 31 -11.92 -6.15 17.39
C GLU A 31 -12.96 -5.39 18.23
N LEU A 32 -12.64 -4.14 18.61
CA LEU A 32 -13.50 -3.26 19.39
C LEU A 32 -14.21 -2.20 18.54
N TRP A 33 -13.97 -2.18 17.22
CA TRP A 33 -14.55 -1.19 16.33
C TRP A 33 -16.05 -1.38 16.21
N GLY A 34 -16.80 -0.31 16.46
CA GLY A 34 -18.20 -0.24 16.07
C GLY A 34 -18.33 0.01 14.57
N VAL A 35 -19.58 0.09 14.09
CA VAL A 35 -19.84 0.37 12.67
C VAL A 35 -19.20 1.69 12.24
N SER A 36 -19.32 2.76 13.03
CA SER A 36 -18.75 4.07 12.69
C SER A 36 -17.23 4.02 12.48
N ASP A 37 -16.51 3.30 13.34
CA ASP A 37 -15.05 3.14 13.24
C ASP A 37 -14.68 2.43 11.93
N VAL A 38 -15.45 1.40 11.53
CA VAL A 38 -15.26 0.71 10.25
C VAL A 38 -15.50 1.65 9.07
N LEU A 39 -16.52 2.51 9.12
CA LEU A 39 -16.79 3.46 8.05
C LEU A 39 -15.64 4.47 7.88
N ASP A 40 -15.10 4.97 8.99
CA ASP A 40 -13.97 5.88 8.97
C ASP A 40 -12.71 5.18 8.45
N TRP A 41 -12.51 3.89 8.79
CA TRP A 41 -11.45 3.08 8.19
C TRP A 41 -11.62 2.91 6.67
N VAL A 42 -12.83 2.60 6.17
CA VAL A 42 -13.11 2.44 4.73
C VAL A 42 -12.79 3.74 3.96
N GLU A 43 -13.13 4.90 4.52
CA GLU A 43 -12.75 6.18 3.94
C GLU A 43 -11.24 6.40 3.99
N SER A 44 -10.59 6.05 5.12
CA SER A 44 -9.15 6.21 5.31
C SER A 44 -8.29 5.42 4.31
N ILE A 45 -8.85 4.33 3.75
CA ILE A 45 -8.20 3.50 2.73
C ILE A 45 -8.66 3.82 1.30
N GLY A 46 -9.52 4.84 1.13
CA GLY A 46 -9.80 5.46 -0.17
C GLY A 46 -11.04 4.92 -0.85
N PHE A 47 -11.88 4.22 -0.10
CA PHE A 47 -13.06 3.53 -0.59
C PHE A 47 -14.35 4.16 -0.03
N ALA A 48 -14.35 5.48 0.12
CA ALA A 48 -15.45 6.25 0.70
C ALA A 48 -16.80 5.99 0.00
N GLU A 49 -16.79 5.67 -1.29
CA GLU A 49 -17.98 5.29 -2.06
C GLU A 49 -18.67 4.02 -1.53
N TYR A 50 -17.94 3.16 -0.81
CA TYR A 50 -18.47 1.94 -0.20
C TYR A 50 -18.97 2.13 1.24
N ARG A 51 -18.83 3.33 1.83
CA ARG A 51 -19.29 3.63 3.19
C ARG A 51 -20.73 3.19 3.42
N LYS A 52 -21.64 3.56 2.53
CA LYS A 52 -23.07 3.24 2.64
C LYS A 52 -23.32 1.73 2.64
N VAL A 53 -22.57 0.96 1.86
CA VAL A 53 -22.68 -0.50 1.78
C VAL A 53 -22.28 -1.15 3.10
N PHE A 54 -21.16 -0.71 3.70
CA PHE A 54 -20.70 -1.19 5.00
C PHE A 54 -21.66 -0.80 6.13
N GLU A 55 -22.25 0.40 6.05
CA GLU A 55 -23.23 0.90 7.02
C GLU A 55 -24.52 0.07 6.98
N GLU A 56 -25.10 -0.14 5.79
CA GLU A 56 -26.34 -0.90 5.60
C GLU A 56 -26.18 -2.36 6.04
N ALA A 57 -25.01 -2.97 5.82
CA ALA A 57 -24.69 -4.31 6.29
C ALA A 57 -24.30 -4.36 7.78
N SER A 58 -24.24 -3.20 8.46
CA SER A 58 -23.82 -3.04 9.85
C SER A 58 -22.51 -3.77 10.11
N VAL A 59 -21.52 -3.55 9.26
CA VAL A 59 -20.19 -4.14 9.39
C VAL A 59 -19.47 -3.48 10.56
N ASP A 60 -19.31 -4.22 11.64
CA ASP A 60 -18.47 -3.85 12.78
C ASP A 60 -17.07 -4.47 12.62
N GLY A 61 -16.18 -4.19 13.56
CA GLY A 61 -14.81 -4.69 13.55
C GLY A 61 -14.69 -6.20 13.50
N ALA A 62 -15.55 -6.93 14.22
CA ALA A 62 -15.55 -8.38 14.23
C ALA A 62 -15.93 -8.96 12.86
N LYS A 63 -16.94 -8.38 12.19
CA LYS A 63 -17.30 -8.76 10.81
C LYS A 63 -16.20 -8.37 9.83
N LEU A 64 -15.65 -7.17 9.98
CA LEU A 64 -14.59 -6.64 9.11
C LEU A 64 -13.42 -7.61 9.04
N LEU A 65 -12.92 -8.09 10.19
CA LEU A 65 -11.78 -9.02 10.28
C LEU A 65 -12.01 -10.38 9.61
N GLY A 66 -13.27 -10.74 9.31
CA GLY A 66 -13.63 -11.96 8.59
C GLY A 66 -13.84 -11.77 7.09
N LEU A 67 -13.76 -10.53 6.57
CA LEU A 67 -14.03 -10.27 5.17
C LEU A 67 -12.91 -10.79 4.26
N THR A 68 -13.33 -11.43 3.18
CA THR A 68 -12.51 -11.79 2.01
C THR A 68 -13.06 -11.10 0.77
N SER A 69 -12.26 -11.01 -0.29
CA SER A 69 -12.70 -10.51 -1.60
C SER A 69 -13.96 -11.21 -2.13
N ASP A 70 -14.13 -12.52 -1.85
CA ASP A 70 -15.35 -13.28 -2.16
C ASP A 70 -16.57 -12.76 -1.37
N SER A 71 -16.41 -12.52 -0.06
CA SER A 71 -17.49 -12.01 0.79
C SER A 71 -17.81 -10.53 0.51
N LEU A 72 -16.83 -9.74 0.08
CA LEU A 72 -17.00 -8.36 -0.35
C LEU A 72 -17.84 -8.30 -1.64
N GLN A 73 -17.55 -9.18 -2.60
CA GLN A 73 -18.30 -9.27 -3.86
C GLN A 73 -19.70 -9.87 -3.66
N SER A 74 -19.79 -11.00 -2.96
CA SER A 74 -21.04 -11.76 -2.87
C SER A 74 -21.95 -11.30 -1.73
N GLY A 75 -21.37 -10.86 -0.61
CA GLY A 75 -22.10 -10.46 0.59
C GLY A 75 -22.39 -8.96 0.63
N LEU A 76 -21.42 -8.13 0.24
CA LEU A 76 -21.56 -6.67 0.20
C LEU A 76 -21.83 -6.11 -1.20
N LEU A 77 -21.95 -6.97 -2.22
CA LEU A 77 -22.29 -6.58 -3.60
C LEU A 77 -21.32 -5.55 -4.21
N ILE A 78 -20.05 -5.59 -3.81
CA ILE A 78 -18.98 -4.79 -4.41
C ILE A 78 -18.63 -5.42 -5.77
N ALA A 79 -19.25 -4.92 -6.84
CA ALA A 79 -19.14 -5.52 -8.17
C ALA A 79 -17.73 -5.46 -8.80
N SER A 80 -16.88 -4.50 -8.39
CA SER A 80 -15.49 -4.46 -8.85
C SER A 80 -14.65 -5.46 -8.06
N ALA A 81 -14.21 -6.50 -8.77
CA ALA A 81 -13.28 -7.49 -8.21
C ALA A 81 -11.95 -6.85 -7.81
N GLU A 82 -11.53 -5.80 -8.50
CA GLU A 82 -10.31 -5.03 -8.21
C GLU A 82 -10.44 -4.29 -6.87
N HIS A 83 -11.56 -3.62 -6.63
CA HIS A 83 -11.82 -2.93 -5.36
C HIS A 83 -11.96 -3.92 -4.20
N ALA A 84 -12.67 -5.03 -4.41
CA ALA A 84 -12.80 -6.09 -3.41
C ALA A 84 -11.44 -6.70 -3.05
N LEU A 85 -10.58 -6.93 -4.04
CA LEU A 85 -9.22 -7.38 -3.80
C LEU A 85 -8.42 -6.33 -3.02
N ALA A 86 -8.41 -5.08 -3.47
CA ALA A 86 -7.67 -3.99 -2.83
C ALA A 86 -8.09 -3.77 -1.36
N MET A 87 -9.38 -3.84 -1.05
CA MET A 87 -9.87 -3.78 0.33
C MET A 87 -9.43 -4.99 1.16
N GLU A 88 -9.45 -6.21 0.60
CA GLU A 88 -8.90 -7.38 1.30
C GLU A 88 -7.40 -7.18 1.59
N MET A 89 -6.64 -6.62 0.66
CA MET A 89 -5.22 -6.31 0.89
C MET A 89 -5.02 -5.34 2.05
N GLU A 90 -5.80 -4.26 2.09
CA GLU A 90 -5.75 -3.28 3.17
C GLU A 90 -6.17 -3.86 4.52
N LEU A 91 -7.17 -4.75 4.53
CA LEU A 91 -7.56 -5.49 5.71
C LEU A 91 -6.43 -6.40 6.21
N ARG A 92 -5.76 -7.11 5.31
CA ARG A 92 -4.63 -7.98 5.67
C ARG A 92 -3.45 -7.18 6.22
N GLU A 93 -3.17 -6.00 5.66
CA GLU A 93 -2.16 -5.07 6.17
C GLU A 93 -2.55 -4.53 7.56
N LEU A 94 -3.83 -4.17 7.79
CA LEU A 94 -4.34 -3.80 9.11
C LEU A 94 -4.11 -4.92 10.13
N MET A 95 -4.51 -6.15 9.80
CA MET A 95 -4.33 -7.31 10.67
C MET A 95 -2.85 -7.59 10.96
N TYR A 96 -1.98 -7.41 9.96
CA TYR A 96 -0.53 -7.58 10.12
C TYR A 96 0.02 -6.55 11.13
N ARG A 97 -0.27 -5.26 10.94
CA ARG A 97 0.20 -4.17 11.81
C ARG A 97 -0.34 -4.27 13.23
N ARG A 98 -1.57 -4.72 13.41
CA ARG A 98 -2.20 -4.91 14.73
C ARG A 98 -1.84 -6.24 15.39
N GLY A 99 -0.99 -7.05 14.75
CA GLY A 99 -0.51 -8.31 15.32
C GLY A 99 -1.54 -9.44 15.32
N LEU A 100 -2.61 -9.32 14.56
CA LEU A 100 -3.76 -10.25 14.55
C LEU A 100 -3.54 -11.49 13.68
N LEU A 101 -2.58 -11.44 12.76
CA LEU A 101 -2.24 -12.59 11.91
C LEU A 101 -1.41 -13.63 12.67
N SER A 102 -1.66 -14.91 12.41
CA SER A 102 -0.82 -16.02 12.87
C SER A 102 0.58 -15.99 12.23
N SER A 103 1.54 -16.74 12.78
CA SER A 103 2.90 -16.83 12.23
C SER A 103 2.94 -17.26 10.76
N PHE A 104 2.02 -18.15 10.35
CA PHE A 104 1.90 -18.58 8.97
C PHE A 104 1.36 -17.46 8.07
N GLU A 105 0.25 -16.82 8.48
CA GLU A 105 -0.35 -15.72 7.73
C GLU A 105 0.59 -14.52 7.61
N ARG A 106 1.38 -14.20 8.64
CA ARG A 106 2.41 -13.16 8.57
C ARG A 106 3.47 -13.47 7.52
N LYS A 107 3.87 -14.74 7.40
CA LYS A 107 4.86 -15.17 6.41
C LYS A 107 4.30 -15.07 4.99
N GLU A 108 3.06 -15.52 4.78
CA GLU A 108 2.38 -15.40 3.49
C GLU A 108 2.14 -13.93 3.13
N HIS A 109 1.69 -13.09 4.09
CA HIS A 109 1.51 -11.65 3.91
C HIS A 109 2.79 -10.98 3.43
N ARG A 110 3.93 -11.19 4.11
CA ARG A 110 5.22 -10.62 3.68
C ARG A 110 5.69 -11.13 2.31
N ARG A 111 5.30 -12.33 1.92
CA ARG A 111 5.62 -12.88 0.59
C ARG A 111 4.84 -12.16 -0.51
N ILE A 112 3.59 -11.81 -0.25
CA ILE A 112 2.70 -11.17 -1.22
C ILE A 112 2.89 -9.64 -1.22
N TYR A 113 3.09 -9.06 -0.03
CA TYR A 113 3.25 -7.63 0.22
C TYR A 113 4.55 -7.38 0.99
N PRO A 114 5.72 -7.51 0.32
CA PRO A 114 6.99 -7.25 0.97
C PRO A 114 7.08 -5.81 1.45
N SER A 115 7.70 -5.60 2.61
CA SER A 115 8.00 -4.25 3.10
C SER A 115 8.93 -3.57 2.09
N PRO A 116 8.89 -2.23 1.96
CA PRO A 116 9.88 -1.52 1.15
C PRO A 116 11.32 -1.85 1.54
N ALA A 117 11.58 -2.17 2.81
CA ALA A 117 12.90 -2.62 3.28
C ALA A 117 13.37 -3.94 2.66
N ASP A 118 12.45 -4.77 2.16
CA ASP A 118 12.74 -6.06 1.52
C ASP A 118 12.86 -5.94 -0.02
N TRP A 119 12.65 -4.75 -0.60
CA TRP A 119 12.72 -4.56 -2.05
C TRP A 119 14.17 -4.44 -2.50
N GLY A 120 14.56 -5.27 -3.47
CA GLY A 120 15.80 -5.07 -4.21
C GLY A 120 15.64 -3.98 -5.27
N VAL A 121 16.75 -3.65 -5.94
CA VAL A 121 16.79 -2.64 -7.03
C VAL A 121 15.76 -2.92 -8.12
N ARG A 122 15.54 -4.20 -8.46
CA ARG A 122 14.55 -4.58 -9.47
C ARG A 122 13.13 -4.25 -9.03
N GLU A 123 12.79 -4.56 -7.78
CA GLU A 123 11.45 -4.29 -7.26
C GLU A 123 11.17 -2.78 -7.17
N VAL A 124 12.20 -1.95 -6.90
CA VAL A 124 12.10 -0.48 -7.02
C VAL A 124 11.84 -0.04 -8.46
N VAL A 125 12.54 -0.63 -9.44
CA VAL A 125 12.32 -0.33 -10.86
C VAL A 125 10.90 -0.70 -11.30
N ASP A 126 10.44 -1.90 -10.94
CA ASP A 126 9.09 -2.36 -11.24
C ASP A 126 8.03 -1.44 -10.60
N PHE A 127 8.28 -0.99 -9.36
CA PHE A 127 7.45 -0.01 -8.68
C PHE A 127 7.36 1.32 -9.45
N LEU A 128 8.49 1.87 -9.91
CA LEU A 128 8.49 3.11 -10.70
C LEU A 128 7.70 2.93 -12.02
N GLU A 129 7.85 1.81 -12.71
CA GLU A 129 7.07 1.52 -13.92
C GLU A 129 5.57 1.48 -13.64
N GLN A 130 5.17 0.79 -12.57
CA GLN A 130 3.76 0.67 -12.17
C GLN A 130 3.12 2.01 -11.80
N MET A 131 3.91 2.93 -11.22
CA MET A 131 3.44 4.27 -10.84
C MET A 131 3.47 5.28 -12.00
N GLY A 132 3.78 4.84 -13.23
CA GLY A 132 3.90 5.72 -14.40
C GLY A 132 5.20 6.52 -14.43
N LEU A 133 6.17 6.20 -13.57
CA LEU A 133 7.49 6.83 -13.46
C LEU A 133 8.58 6.04 -14.19
N GLY A 134 8.19 5.10 -15.06
CA GLY A 134 9.10 4.20 -15.77
C GLY A 134 10.18 4.92 -16.59
N LYS A 135 9.97 6.17 -17.02
CA LYS A 135 11.00 6.95 -17.73
C LYS A 135 12.22 7.28 -16.87
N TYR A 136 12.05 7.36 -15.56
CA TYR A 136 13.12 7.70 -14.61
C TYR A 136 13.89 6.46 -14.11
N LYS A 137 13.37 5.25 -14.35
CA LYS A 137 13.87 4.00 -13.74
C LYS A 137 15.36 3.74 -13.96
N ASN A 138 15.91 4.17 -15.09
CA ASN A 138 17.32 3.92 -15.43
C ASN A 138 18.27 4.65 -14.46
N GLN A 139 17.90 5.83 -13.94
CA GLN A 139 18.72 6.54 -12.97
C GLN A 139 18.78 5.79 -11.64
N PHE A 140 17.62 5.32 -11.15
CA PHE A 140 17.54 4.51 -9.94
C PHE A 140 18.29 3.18 -10.09
N LEU A 141 18.21 2.55 -11.27
CA LEU A 141 18.97 1.35 -11.59
C LEU A 141 20.48 1.59 -11.60
N MET A 142 20.94 2.67 -12.24
CA MET A 142 22.36 3.03 -12.30
C MET A 142 22.94 3.32 -10.92
N GLU A 143 22.16 3.99 -10.08
CA GLU A 143 22.53 4.35 -8.70
C GLU A 143 22.27 3.20 -7.70
N GLN A 144 21.81 2.04 -8.20
CA GLN A 144 21.54 0.84 -7.41
C GLN A 144 20.59 1.09 -6.22
N VAL A 145 19.60 1.96 -6.41
CA VAL A 145 18.64 2.32 -5.36
C VAL A 145 17.75 1.12 -5.07
N ASP A 146 17.92 0.52 -3.89
CA ASP A 146 17.01 -0.48 -3.35
C ASP A 146 15.88 0.17 -2.53
N GLY A 147 14.95 -0.61 -1.98
CA GLY A 147 13.82 -0.04 -1.27
C GLY A 147 14.16 0.58 0.09
N SER A 148 15.26 0.14 0.72
CA SER A 148 15.78 0.78 1.94
C SER A 148 16.38 2.14 1.62
N ASP A 149 17.07 2.27 0.49
CA ASP A 149 17.56 3.55 -0.02
C ASP A 149 16.41 4.45 -0.43
N LEU A 150 15.45 3.94 -1.22
CA LEU A 150 14.32 4.71 -1.76
C LEU A 150 13.56 5.46 -0.65
N VAL A 151 13.25 4.79 0.46
CA VAL A 151 12.52 5.41 1.58
C VAL A 151 13.38 6.37 2.41
N ARG A 152 14.70 6.36 2.24
CA ARG A 152 15.65 7.24 2.94
C ARG A 152 16.25 8.33 2.05
N LEU A 153 15.98 8.30 0.74
CA LEU A 153 16.55 9.23 -0.22
C LEU A 153 16.23 10.68 0.18
N PRO A 154 17.25 11.53 0.36
CA PRO A 154 17.02 12.93 0.66
C PRO A 154 16.46 13.64 -0.58
N LEU A 155 15.54 14.59 -0.36
CA LEU A 155 14.84 15.31 -1.44
C LEU A 155 15.78 15.87 -2.53
N PRO A 156 16.99 16.43 -2.22
CA PRO A 156 17.91 16.87 -3.26
C PRO A 156 18.40 15.76 -4.19
N LYS A 157 18.73 14.56 -3.65
CA LYS A 157 19.16 13.43 -4.47
C LYS A 157 17.98 12.86 -5.26
N LEU A 158 16.79 12.83 -4.66
CA LEU A 158 15.58 12.45 -5.38
C LEU A 158 15.32 13.36 -6.59
N LYS A 159 15.49 14.67 -6.42
CA LYS A 159 15.39 15.66 -7.51
C LYS A 159 16.42 15.42 -8.61
N GLU A 160 17.68 15.14 -8.24
CA GLU A 160 18.75 14.79 -9.19
C GLU A 160 18.40 13.55 -10.03
N LEU A 161 17.88 12.49 -9.39
CA LEU A 161 17.48 11.25 -10.08
C LEU A 161 16.32 11.46 -11.07
N LEU A 162 15.48 12.46 -10.84
CA LEU A 162 14.34 12.79 -11.69
C LEU A 162 14.68 13.84 -12.77
N ASP A 163 15.87 14.42 -12.76
CA ASP A 163 16.29 15.44 -13.74
C ASP A 163 16.91 14.80 -15.00
N VAL A 164 16.13 13.94 -15.67
CA VAL A 164 16.57 13.19 -16.86
C VAL A 164 16.52 13.98 -18.17
N ALA A 165 15.74 15.06 -18.22
CA ALA A 165 15.59 15.89 -19.41
C ALA A 165 15.38 17.37 -19.01
N PRO A 166 16.38 18.26 -19.21
CA PRO A 166 16.31 19.66 -18.75
C PRO A 166 15.21 20.50 -19.42
N ASN A 167 14.60 20.01 -20.50
CA ASN A 167 13.47 20.65 -21.17
C ASN A 167 12.09 20.15 -20.69
N GLU A 168 12.05 19.21 -19.74
CA GLU A 168 10.83 18.61 -19.19
C GLU A 168 10.62 18.98 -17.72
N TYR A 169 11.00 20.20 -17.33
CA TYR A 169 10.96 20.66 -15.93
C TYR A 169 9.59 20.44 -15.26
N GLU A 170 8.49 20.79 -15.93
CA GLU A 170 7.13 20.62 -15.38
C GLU A 170 6.79 19.16 -15.11
N GLU A 171 7.24 18.24 -15.97
CA GLU A 171 7.00 16.81 -15.79
C GLU A 171 7.90 16.22 -14.69
N ASN A 172 9.15 16.69 -14.60
CA ASN A 172 10.09 16.27 -13.55
C ASN A 172 9.61 16.74 -12.17
N GLU A 173 9.07 17.96 -12.05
CA GLU A 173 8.46 18.45 -10.80
C GLU A 173 7.22 17.65 -10.42
N ARG A 174 6.31 17.34 -11.37
CA ARG A 174 5.15 16.46 -11.10
C ARG A 174 5.57 15.06 -10.64
N ALA A 175 6.60 14.50 -11.26
CA ALA A 175 7.15 13.22 -10.85
C ALA A 175 7.77 13.28 -9.46
N LEU A 176 8.45 14.39 -9.12
CA LEU A 176 9.01 14.62 -7.79
C LEU A 176 7.91 14.70 -6.73
N GLU A 177 6.85 15.47 -6.98
CA GLU A 177 5.69 15.56 -6.10
C GLU A 177 5.04 14.19 -5.87
N LEU A 178 4.76 13.45 -6.96
CA LEU A 178 4.17 12.12 -6.90
C LEU A 178 5.07 11.14 -6.13
N LEU A 179 6.35 11.04 -6.49
CA LEU A 179 7.27 10.07 -5.87
C LEU A 179 7.54 10.41 -4.41
N THR A 180 7.60 11.69 -4.05
CA THR A 180 7.71 12.13 -2.64
C THR A 180 6.49 11.68 -1.83
N ALA A 181 5.28 11.90 -2.35
CA ALA A 181 4.06 11.44 -1.69
C ALA A 181 4.02 9.91 -1.55
N LEU A 182 4.42 9.18 -2.59
CA LEU A 182 4.49 7.73 -2.56
C LEU A 182 5.52 7.22 -1.54
N ILE A 183 6.71 7.84 -1.45
CA ILE A 183 7.73 7.49 -0.46
C ILE A 183 7.21 7.68 0.96
N GLU A 184 6.48 8.77 1.25
CA GLU A 184 5.85 8.96 2.55
C GLU A 184 4.81 7.87 2.87
N GLN A 185 4.05 7.39 1.87
CA GLN A 185 3.17 6.24 2.05
C GLN A 185 3.94 4.94 2.34
N LEU A 186 5.05 4.70 1.61
CA LEU A 186 5.90 3.53 1.85
C LEU A 186 6.51 3.54 3.26
N LYS A 187 6.93 4.71 3.77
CA LYS A 187 7.44 4.84 5.14
C LYS A 187 6.43 4.42 6.21
N ARG A 188 5.13 4.68 6.00
CA ARG A 188 4.06 4.25 6.91
C ARG A 188 3.91 2.72 6.99
N ARG A 189 4.45 1.98 6.01
CA ARG A 189 4.48 0.51 5.96
C ARG A 189 5.76 -0.09 6.54
N LEU A 190 6.75 0.74 6.87
CA LEU A 190 7.91 0.25 7.59
C LEU A 190 7.47 -0.09 9.03
N PRO A 191 7.98 -1.20 9.60
CA PRO A 191 7.80 -1.43 11.02
C PRO A 191 8.32 -0.19 11.75
N LEU A 192 7.53 0.36 12.67
CA LEU A 192 8.00 1.37 13.61
C LEU A 192 9.32 0.84 14.15
N SER A 193 10.44 1.58 13.99
CA SER A 193 11.71 1.11 14.54
C SER A 193 11.44 0.84 16.01
N SER A 194 11.52 -0.42 16.42
CA SER A 194 11.42 -0.79 17.81
C SER A 194 12.52 -0.02 18.52
N GLY A 195 12.12 1.07 19.18
CA GLY A 195 12.97 1.69 20.18
C GLY A 195 13.33 0.58 21.14
N HIS A 196 14.63 0.44 21.37
CA HIS A 196 15.21 -0.41 22.39
C HIS A 196 14.34 -0.46 23.65
N ASP A 197 13.85 -1.65 23.99
CA ASP A 197 13.70 -2.06 25.39
C ASP A 197 14.51 -3.36 25.55
N GLU A 198 15.83 -3.20 25.45
CA GLU A 198 16.75 -4.01 26.24
C GLU A 198 16.88 -3.31 27.60
N LEU A 199 16.24 -3.87 28.62
CA LEU A 199 16.71 -3.94 30.01
C LEU A 199 16.05 -5.13 30.71
#